data_AF-A0A436VHU6-F1
#
_entry.id   AF-A0A436VHU6-F1
#
_cell.length_a   1.000
_cell.length_b   1.000
_cell.length_c   1.000
_cell.angle_alpha   90.00
_cell.angle_beta   90.00
_cell.angle_gamma   90.00
#
_symmetry.space_group_name_H-M   'P 1'
#
loop_
_entity.id
_entity.type
_entity.pdbx_description
1 polymer ?
#
loop_
_entity_poly.entity_id
_entity_poly.type
_entity_poly.pdbx_seq_one_letter_code
_entity_poly.pdbx_strand_id
1 'polypeptide(L)'
;AAAVDPVKTASVPSGWAVQVASSPKQSEAQAFLDKTSKQAPKVLADAAGFTVAFEKDGVTYYRARFGGFSSKDAAWDACNALKKKKISCYAVQQ
;
A
#
# COMPACT_ATOMS: atom_id res chain seq x y z
N ALA A 1 -5.79 -36.24 -10.72
CA ALA A 1 -4.95 -35.05 -10.55
C ALA A 1 -5.85 -33.82 -10.67
N ALA A 2 -6.16 -33.17 -9.55
CA ALA A 2 -7.01 -31.98 -9.54
C ALA A 2 -6.15 -30.77 -9.95
N ALA A 3 -6.67 -29.99 -10.89
CA ALA A 3 -6.05 -28.78 -11.39
C ALA A 3 -5.88 -27.77 -10.25
N VAL A 4 -4.69 -27.18 -10.19
CA VAL A 4 -4.35 -26.10 -9.26
C VAL A 4 -4.92 -24.79 -9.80
N ASP A 5 -6.01 -24.31 -9.22
CA ASP A 5 -6.48 -22.94 -9.42
C ASP A 5 -5.46 -21.97 -8.80
N PRO A 6 -4.88 -21.01 -9.53
CA PRO A 6 -4.00 -20.00 -8.97
C PRO A 6 -4.83 -18.88 -8.35
N VAL A 7 -5.78 -19.20 -7.47
CA VAL A 7 -6.33 -18.15 -6.60
C VAL A 7 -5.29 -17.94 -5.50
N LYS A 8 -4.50 -16.89 -5.68
CA LYS A 8 -3.62 -16.32 -4.64
C LYS A 8 -4.48 -15.74 -3.52
N THR A 9 -5.17 -16.61 -2.78
CA THR A 9 -5.99 -16.24 -1.64
C THR A 9 -5.11 -16.18 -0.40
N ALA A 10 -5.09 -15.00 0.22
CA ALA A 10 -4.94 -14.79 1.66
C ALA A 10 -3.73 -15.47 2.35
N SER A 11 -2.54 -15.00 2.04
CA SER A 11 -1.61 -14.68 3.12
C SER A 11 -1.26 -13.22 2.98
N VAL A 12 -2.28 -12.37 3.02
CA VAL A 12 -2.06 -10.99 3.41
C VAL A 12 -1.35 -11.09 4.76
N PRO A 13 -0.08 -10.65 4.88
CA PRO A 13 0.60 -10.72 6.16
C PRO A 13 -0.34 -10.05 7.15
N SER A 14 -0.80 -10.83 8.13
CA SER A 14 -1.76 -10.38 9.13
C SER A 14 -1.24 -9.07 9.70
N GLY A 15 -1.94 -7.97 9.43
CA GLY A 15 -1.38 -6.66 9.67
C GLY A 15 -2.10 -5.56 8.92
N TRP A 16 -1.50 -4.37 8.99
CA TRP A 16 -2.05 -3.17 8.41
C TRP A 16 -1.18 -2.69 7.25
N ALA A 17 -1.83 -2.09 6.27
CA ALA A 17 -1.19 -1.37 5.18
C ALA A 17 -1.75 0.04 5.09
N VAL A 18 -0.91 0.98 4.65
CA VAL A 18 -1.29 2.35 4.38
C VAL A 18 -1.28 2.54 2.87
N GLN A 19 -2.47 2.68 2.29
CA GLN A 19 -2.64 3.04 0.90
C GLN A 19 -2.42 4.54 0.72
N VAL A 20 -1.52 4.92 -0.16
CA VAL A 20 -1.12 6.33 -0.36
C VAL A 20 -1.51 6.86 -1.74
N ALA A 21 -1.64 6.00 -2.74
CA ALA A 21 -2.11 6.39 -4.07
C ALA A 21 -2.79 5.22 -4.79
N SER A 22 -3.59 5.56 -5.80
CA SER A 22 -4.15 4.63 -6.79
C SER A 22 -4.09 5.31 -8.15
N SER A 23 -3.29 4.78 -9.07
CA SER A 23 -3.19 5.29 -10.44
C SER A 23 -3.47 4.18 -11.44
N PRO A 24 -4.04 4.47 -12.62
CA PRO A 24 -4.16 3.48 -13.70
C PRO A 24 -2.79 3.10 -14.31
N LYS A 25 -1.73 3.84 -13.98
CA LYS A 25 -0.35 3.57 -14.41
C LYS A 25 0.51 3.09 -13.23
N GLN A 26 1.23 1.98 -13.43
CA GLN A 26 2.15 1.43 -12.43
C GLN A 26 3.29 2.41 -12.09
N SER A 27 3.86 3.07 -13.11
CA SER A 27 4.99 3.99 -12.93
C SER A 27 4.62 5.20 -12.07
N GLU A 28 3.39 5.71 -12.17
CA GLU A 28 2.91 6.80 -11.32
C GLU A 28 2.76 6.35 -9.87
N ALA A 29 2.17 5.16 -9.65
CA ALA A 29 2.05 4.58 -8.32
C ALA A 29 3.43 4.35 -7.67
N GLN A 30 4.39 3.85 -8.44
CA GLN A 30 5.75 3.61 -7.97
C GLN A 30 6.53 4.90 -7.69
N ALA A 31 6.41 5.91 -8.56
CA ALA A 31 6.98 7.23 -8.31
C ALA A 31 6.41 7.87 -7.05
N PHE A 32 5.11 7.66 -6.77
CA PHE A 32 4.48 8.13 -5.55
C PHE A 32 5.01 7.42 -4.30
N LEU A 33 5.25 6.10 -4.37
CA LEU A 33 5.91 5.35 -3.28
C LEU A 33 7.29 5.93 -2.98
N ASP A 34 8.14 6.07 -4.00
CA ASP A 34 9.51 6.60 -3.83
C ASP A 34 9.50 8.02 -3.23
N LYS A 35 8.63 8.90 -3.74
CA LYS A 35 8.45 10.25 -3.20
C LYS A 35 7.99 10.21 -1.74
N THR A 36 7.04 9.35 -1.40
CA THR A 36 6.51 9.21 -0.03
C THR A 36 7.59 8.69 0.92
N SER A 37 8.34 7.67 0.53
CA SER A 37 9.48 7.13 1.27
C SER A 37 10.55 8.19 1.53
N LYS A 38 10.87 9.03 0.53
CA LYS A 38 11.82 10.15 0.69
C LYS A 38 11.30 11.25 1.59
N GLN A 39 9.99 11.50 1.59
CA GLN A 39 9.38 12.54 2.41
C GLN A 39 9.25 12.12 3.88
N ALA A 40 9.05 10.84 4.16
CA ALA A 40 8.84 10.31 5.51
C ALA A 40 9.68 9.05 5.82
N PRO A 41 11.02 9.12 5.67
CA PRO A 41 11.88 7.93 5.80
C PRO A 41 11.85 7.34 7.21
N LYS A 42 11.68 8.17 8.25
CA LYS A 42 11.56 7.70 9.64
C LYS A 42 10.25 6.99 9.93
N VAL A 43 9.17 7.40 9.27
CA VAL A 43 7.82 6.84 9.46
C VAL A 43 7.67 5.52 8.72
N LEU A 44 8.34 5.41 7.58
CA LEU A 44 8.32 4.26 6.70
C LEU A 44 9.58 3.40 6.85
N ALA A 45 10.35 3.58 7.92
CA ALA A 45 11.61 2.88 8.13
C ALA A 45 11.40 1.36 8.15
N ASP A 46 10.35 0.93 8.84
CA ASP A 46 9.95 -0.47 8.96
C ASP A 46 8.85 -0.88 7.95
N ALA A 47 8.46 0.05 7.06
CA ALA A 47 7.36 -0.17 6.13
C ALA A 47 7.88 -0.39 4.70
N ALA A 48 7.45 -1.48 4.08
CA ALA A 48 7.79 -1.79 2.69
C ALA A 48 6.74 -1.22 1.74
N GLY A 49 7.17 -0.41 0.77
CA GLY A 49 6.33 0.10 -0.31
C GLY A 49 6.13 -0.95 -1.41
N PHE A 50 4.88 -1.25 -1.76
CA PHE A 50 4.53 -2.16 -2.84
C PHE A 50 3.33 -1.64 -3.62
N THR A 51 3.26 -2.02 -4.90
CA THR A 51 2.12 -1.74 -5.76
C THR A 51 1.27 -2.99 -5.93
N VAL A 52 -0.05 -2.85 -5.74
CA VAL A 52 -1.01 -3.91 -5.98
C VAL A 52 -1.85 -3.57 -7.20
N ALA A 53 -1.82 -4.43 -8.21
CA ALA A 53 -2.75 -4.34 -9.32
C ALA A 53 -4.16 -4.73 -8.84
N PHE A 54 -5.14 -3.90 -9.15
CA PHE A 54 -6.53 -4.03 -8.77
C PHE A 54 -7.39 -3.69 -9.98
N GLU A 55 -8.13 -4.65 -10.49
CA GLU A 55 -9.06 -4.39 -11.59
C GLU A 55 -10.40 -3.91 -11.06
N LYS A 56 -10.94 -2.85 -11.67
CA LYS A 56 -12.24 -2.30 -11.34
C LYS A 56 -12.95 -1.89 -12.62
N ASP A 57 -14.15 -2.43 -12.85
CA ASP A 57 -14.98 -2.09 -14.01
C ASP A 57 -14.23 -2.29 -15.36
N GLY A 58 -13.38 -3.32 -15.46
CA GLY A 58 -12.55 -3.59 -16.64
C GLY A 58 -11.30 -2.72 -16.79
N VAL A 59 -10.99 -1.88 -15.79
CA VAL A 59 -9.79 -1.03 -15.76
C VAL A 59 -8.84 -1.51 -14.67
N THR A 60 -7.59 -1.80 -15.04
CA THR A 60 -6.54 -2.13 -14.08
C THR A 60 -5.99 -0.87 -13.43
N TYR A 61 -6.08 -0.79 -12.10
CA TYR A 61 -5.48 0.24 -11.27
C TYR A 61 -4.30 -0.33 -10.49
N TYR A 62 -3.27 0.47 -10.28
CA TYR A 62 -2.13 0.16 -9.46
C TYR A 62 -2.20 0.97 -8.18
N ARG A 63 -2.47 0.27 -7.07
CA ARG A 63 -2.56 0.85 -5.74
C ARG A 63 -1.20 0.83 -5.06
N ALA A 64 -0.66 2.00 -4.75
CA ALA A 64 0.55 2.17 -3.96
C ALA A 64 0.21 2.00 -2.47
N ARG A 65 0.84 1.03 -1.82
CA ARG A 65 0.64 0.70 -0.40
C ARG A 65 1.98 0.54 0.31
N PHE A 66 1.99 0.92 1.59
CA PHE A 66 3.06 0.58 2.52
C PHE A 66 2.55 -0.47 3.49
N GLY A 67 3.23 -1.60 3.62
CA GLY A 67 2.89 -2.65 4.59
C GLY A 67 4.03 -2.90 5.55
N GLY A 68 3.79 -3.77 6.53
CA GLY A 68 4.72 -4.00 7.65
C GLY A 68 4.25 -3.37 8.96
N PHE A 69 3.04 -2.78 9.00
CA PHE A 69 2.48 -2.25 10.23
C PHE A 69 1.83 -3.37 11.05
N SER A 70 2.28 -3.54 12.29
CA SER A 70 1.78 -4.59 13.19
C SER A 70 0.37 -4.31 13.73
N SER A 71 -0.02 -3.04 13.80
CA SER A 71 -1.26 -2.60 14.45
C SER A 71 -1.95 -1.47 13.69
N LYS A 72 -3.25 -1.31 13.94
CA LYS A 72 -4.07 -0.22 13.40
C LYS A 72 -3.43 1.13 13.71
N ASP A 73 -3.07 1.35 14.97
CA ASP A 73 -2.50 2.61 15.43
C ASP A 73 -1.19 2.93 14.72
N ALA A 74 -0.31 1.94 14.51
CA ALA A 74 0.93 2.13 13.76
C ALA A 74 0.68 2.59 12.32
N ALA A 75 -0.28 1.96 11.63
CA ALA A 75 -0.65 2.36 10.27
C ALA A 75 -1.33 3.75 10.23
N TRP A 76 -2.21 4.04 11.18
CA TRP A 76 -2.87 5.34 11.27
C TRP A 76 -1.92 6.46 11.65
N ASP A 77 -0.98 6.22 12.57
CA ASP A 77 0.04 7.20 12.96
C ASP A 77 0.96 7.52 11.78
N ALA A 78 1.40 6.48 11.06
CA ALA A 78 2.14 6.66 9.82
C ALA A 78 1.34 7.49 8.81
N CYS A 79 0.07 7.14 8.60
CA CYS A 79 -0.82 7.91 7.73
C CYS A 79 -0.96 9.37 8.20
N ASN A 80 -1.13 9.63 9.50
CA ASN A 80 -1.22 10.99 10.03
C ASN A 80 0.07 11.78 9.80
N ALA A 81 1.24 11.15 9.93
CA ALA A 81 2.52 11.78 9.63
C ALA A 81 2.66 12.09 8.12
N LEU A 82 2.15 11.22 7.23
CA LEU A 82 2.08 11.48 5.80
C LEU A 82 1.12 12.64 5.46
N LYS A 83 -0.05 12.71 6.11
CA LYS A 83 -1.02 13.82 5.94
C LYS A 83 -0.41 15.17 6.30
N LYS A 84 0.41 15.25 7.35
CA LYS A 84 1.15 16.48 7.71
C LYS A 84 2.07 16.96 6.58
N LYS A 85 2.48 16.07 5.67
CA LYS A 85 3.28 16.38 4.47
C LYS A 85 2.44 16.57 3.20
N LYS A 86 1.12 16.73 3.35
CA LYS A 86 0.13 16.83 2.26
C LYS A 86 0.03 15.58 1.38
N ILE A 87 0.29 14.41 1.96
CA ILE A 87 0.15 13.13 1.28
C ILE A 87 -1.16 12.50 1.73
N SER A 88 -2.06 12.25 0.78
CA SER A 88 -3.30 11.51 1.05
C SER A 88 -2.97 10.06 1.39
N CYS A 89 -3.58 9.54 2.44
CA CYS A 89 -3.36 8.17 2.85
C CYS A 89 -4.59 7.58 3.51
N TYR A 90 -4.63 6.25 3.51
CA TYR A 90 -5.72 5.47 4.08
C TYR A 90 -5.16 4.17 4.66
N ALA A 91 -5.27 4.00 5.98
CA ALA A 91 -4.88 2.78 6.66
C ALA A 91 -5.99 1.73 6.50
N VAL A 92 -5.61 0.57 5.98
CA VAL A 92 -6.48 -0.58 5.72
C VAL A 92 -5.89 -1.82 6.35
N GLN A 93 -6.76 -2.67 6.88
CA GLN A 93 -6.36 -4.01 7.23
C GLN A 93 -6.16 -4.82 5.95
N GLN A 94 -5.05 -5.56 5.89
CA GLN A 94 -4.71 -6.44 4.78
C GLN A 94 -5.58 -7.70 4.85
#